data_AF-A0A9W8GS59-F1
#
_entry.id   AF-A0A9W8GS59-F1
#
_cell.length_a   1.000
_cell.length_b   1.000
_cell.length_c   1.000
_cell.angle_alpha   90.00
_cell.angle_beta   90.00
_cell.angle_gamma   90.00
#
_symmetry.space_group_name_H-M   'P 1'
#
loop_
_entity.id
_entity.type
_entity.pdbx_description
1 polymer ?
#
loop_
_entity_poly.entity_id
_entity_poly.type
_entity_poly.pdbx_seq_one_letter_code
_entity_poly.pdbx_strand_id
1 'polypeptide(L)'
;MATGIPMPSTGIKTFTPKLKIQPLFNVYEAPITITPVSSLLGPTTSKLPKSDIAAAYLNAQHGIPTSQIKITSAYTDAATGITHVYAQQTIDGTDVANGLANVNINSDNQVISSS
;
A
#
# COMPACT_ATOMS: atom_id res chain seq x y z
N MET A 1 22.85 10.21 -32.09
CA MET A 1 23.63 9.85 -30.88
C MET A 1 22.97 10.51 -29.69
N ALA A 2 22.05 9.83 -28.99
CA ALA A 2 21.35 10.38 -27.82
C ALA A 2 21.87 9.66 -26.57
N THR A 3 22.55 10.42 -25.71
CA THR A 3 23.09 9.95 -24.43
C THR A 3 21.95 9.81 -23.42
N GLY A 4 21.62 8.58 -23.02
CA GLY A 4 20.63 8.30 -21.99
C GLY A 4 21.08 8.79 -20.62
N ILE A 5 20.23 9.56 -19.96
CA ILE A 5 20.39 10.01 -18.57
C ILE A 5 20.35 8.76 -17.68
N PRO A 6 21.34 8.50 -16.81
CA PRO A 6 21.29 7.35 -15.91
C PRO A 6 20.15 7.54 -14.91
N MET A 7 19.21 6.58 -14.87
CA MET A 7 18.17 6.55 -13.84
C MET A 7 18.82 6.33 -12.46
N PRO A 8 18.38 7.03 -11.41
CA PRO A 8 18.83 6.75 -10.06
C PRO A 8 18.42 5.33 -9.69
N SER A 9 19.39 4.49 -9.30
CA SER A 9 19.12 3.16 -8.77
C SER A 9 18.26 3.29 -7.52
N THR A 10 16.97 2.96 -7.62
CA THR A 10 16.07 2.90 -6.47
C THR A 10 16.62 1.85 -5.51
N GLY A 11 17.13 2.32 -4.36
CA GLY A 11 17.79 1.54 -3.32
C GLY A 11 16.85 0.56 -2.63
N ILE A 12 16.32 -0.40 -3.37
CA ILE A 12 15.61 -1.56 -2.83
C ILE A 12 16.70 -2.50 -2.32
N LYS A 13 16.93 -2.51 -1.00
CA LYS A 13 17.71 -3.57 -0.38
C LYS A 13 16.77 -4.72 -0.01
N THR A 14 16.93 -5.84 -0.70
CA THR A 14 16.23 -7.08 -0.35
C THR A 14 16.78 -7.60 0.97
N PHE A 15 16.12 -7.28 2.08
CA PHE A 15 16.35 -7.95 3.35
C PHE A 15 15.65 -9.31 3.29
N THR A 16 16.38 -10.41 3.51
CA THR A 16 15.84 -11.79 3.42
C THR A 16 15.81 -12.50 4.78
N PRO A 17 15.16 -11.95 5.82
CA PRO A 17 15.07 -12.64 7.09
C PRO A 17 14.11 -13.83 6.93
N LYS A 18 14.63 -15.05 7.09
CA LYS A 18 13.78 -16.23 7.24
C LYS A 18 13.30 -16.30 8.69
N LEU A 19 12.18 -15.65 8.99
CA LEU A 19 11.39 -16.04 10.16
C LEU A 19 10.84 -17.43 9.88
N LYS A 20 11.16 -18.39 10.75
CA LYS A 20 10.60 -19.75 10.71
C LYS A 20 9.07 -19.55 10.65
N ILE A 21 8.43 -19.96 9.54
CA ILE A 21 6.97 -20.05 9.38
C ILE A 21 6.24 -18.77 8.87
N GLN A 22 6.90 -17.72 8.38
CA GLN A 22 6.19 -16.56 7.78
C GLN A 22 6.47 -16.38 6.27
N PRO A 23 5.46 -16.02 5.45
CA PRO A 23 5.66 -15.69 4.04
C PRO A 23 6.53 -14.43 3.86
N LEU A 24 7.09 -14.23 2.66
CA LEU A 24 7.88 -13.03 2.32
C LEU A 24 7.05 -11.76 2.60
N PHE A 25 7.63 -10.82 3.32
CA PHE A 25 7.08 -9.48 3.51
C PHE A 25 7.99 -8.46 2.83
N ASN A 26 7.40 -7.49 2.14
CA ASN A 26 8.13 -6.35 1.59
C ASN A 26 8.21 -5.28 2.66
N VAL A 27 9.43 -4.95 3.09
CA VAL A 27 9.69 -3.81 3.98
C VAL A 27 10.10 -2.64 3.11
N TYR A 28 9.35 -1.54 3.17
CA TYR A 28 9.74 -0.29 2.52
C TYR A 28 10.59 0.53 3.49
N GLU A 29 11.86 0.77 3.12
CA GLU A 29 12.79 1.56 3.95
C GLU A 29 12.49 3.07 3.92
N ALA A 30 11.70 3.53 2.94
CA ALA A 30 11.29 4.93 2.80
C ALA A 30 9.77 5.02 2.55
N PRO A 31 9.11 6.12 2.97
CA PRO A 31 7.70 6.35 2.67
C PRO A 31 7.47 6.36 1.15
N ILE A 32 6.48 5.60 0.69
CA ILE A 32 6.04 5.64 -0.71
C ILE A 32 5.03 6.78 -0.89
N THR A 33 5.29 7.67 -1.84
CA THR A 33 4.32 8.68 -2.26
C THR A 33 3.27 8.03 -3.16
N ILE A 34 2.05 7.88 -2.64
CA ILE A 34 0.91 7.41 -3.43
C ILE A 34 0.42 8.55 -4.33
N THR A 35 0.51 8.35 -5.64
CA THR A 35 -0.09 9.29 -6.61
C THR A 35 -1.61 9.11 -6.58
N PRO A 36 -2.41 10.14 -6.24
CA PRO A 36 -3.86 10.02 -6.20
C PRO A 36 -4.39 9.70 -7.60
N VAL A 37 -5.04 8.54 -7.76
CA VAL A 37 -5.75 8.17 -8.98
C VAL A 37 -7.14 8.81 -8.95
N SER A 38 -7.33 9.90 -9.69
CA SER A 38 -8.61 10.63 -9.77
C SER A 38 -9.72 9.88 -10.54
N SER A 39 -9.50 8.65 -10.98
CA SER A 39 -10.47 7.87 -11.74
C SER A 39 -10.30 6.37 -11.53
N LEU A 40 -11.17 5.79 -10.70
CA LEU A 40 -11.31 4.34 -10.50
C LEU A 40 -12.29 3.68 -11.50
N LEU A 41 -12.69 4.37 -12.58
CA LEU A 41 -13.71 3.89 -13.53
C LEU A 41 -13.15 3.67 -14.94
N GLY A 42 -11.96 3.08 -15.06
CA GLY A 42 -11.39 2.67 -16.34
C GLY A 42 -10.63 1.34 -16.22
N PRO A 43 -10.60 0.51 -17.28
CA PRO A 43 -9.89 -0.77 -17.27
C PRO A 43 -8.40 -0.49 -17.35
N THR A 44 -7.75 -0.30 -16.20
CA THR A 44 -6.29 -0.25 -16.12
C THR A 44 -5.79 -1.69 -16.24
N THR A 45 -5.09 -1.97 -17.33
CA THR A 45 -4.41 -3.26 -17.61
C THR A 45 -3.25 -3.54 -16.64
N SER A 46 -2.98 -2.63 -15.71
CA SER A 46 -2.07 -2.81 -14.58
C SER A 46 -2.88 -3.08 -13.32
N LYS A 47 -2.80 -4.32 -12.80
CA LYS A 47 -3.35 -4.69 -11.49
C LYS A 47 -2.85 -3.70 -10.44
N LEU A 48 -3.73 -2.81 -9.97
CA LEU A 48 -3.40 -1.85 -8.90
C LEU A 48 -2.92 -2.63 -7.67
N PRO A 49 -1.85 -2.16 -6.99
CA PRO A 49 -1.43 -2.80 -5.76
C PRO A 49 -2.52 -2.63 -4.70
N LYS A 50 -2.67 -3.65 -3.84
CA LYS A 50 -3.73 -3.69 -2.83
C LYS A 50 -3.65 -2.52 -1.83
N SER A 51 -2.45 -1.96 -1.63
CA SER A 51 -2.21 -0.74 -0.86
C SER A 51 -2.96 0.47 -1.43
N ASP A 52 -2.99 0.63 -2.75
CA ASP A 52 -3.63 1.78 -3.40
C ASP A 52 -5.15 1.65 -3.32
N ILE A 53 -5.65 0.41 -3.43
CA ILE A 53 -7.07 0.10 -3.23
C ILE A 53 -7.47 0.43 -1.79
N ALA A 54 -6.66 0.08 -0.80
CA ALA A 54 -6.92 0.40 0.60
C ALA A 54 -6.91 1.92 0.85
N ALA A 55 -5.92 2.65 0.33
CA ALA A 55 -5.85 4.11 0.48
C ALA A 55 -7.04 4.81 -0.19
N ALA A 56 -7.42 4.37 -1.39
CA ALA A 56 -8.60 4.90 -2.08
C ALA A 56 -9.90 4.59 -1.32
N TYR A 57 -10.03 3.39 -0.76
CA TYR A 57 -11.17 3.01 0.09
C TYR A 57 -11.27 3.90 1.34
N LEU A 58 -10.17 4.11 2.05
CA LEU A 58 -10.13 4.96 3.25
C LEU A 58 -10.48 6.42 2.92
N ASN A 59 -10.06 6.92 1.76
CA ASN A 59 -10.47 8.22 1.29
C ASN A 59 -11.98 8.29 0.98
N ALA A 60 -12.50 7.32 0.24
CA ALA A 60 -13.90 7.31 -0.18
C ALA A 60 -14.87 7.10 1.00
N GLN A 61 -14.52 6.25 1.96
CA GLN A 61 -15.41 5.89 3.08
C GLN A 61 -15.26 6.79 4.31
N HIS A 62 -14.04 7.25 4.59
CA HIS A 62 -13.73 7.99 5.82
C HIS A 62 -13.26 9.42 5.58
N GLY A 63 -13.15 9.85 4.31
CA GLY A 63 -12.75 11.21 3.96
C GLY A 63 -11.28 11.53 4.25
N ILE A 64 -10.45 10.53 4.55
CA ILE A 64 -9.03 10.72 4.85
C ILE A 64 -8.29 10.93 3.52
N PRO A 65 -7.67 12.09 3.28
CA PRO A 65 -6.89 12.32 2.05
C PRO A 65 -5.82 11.24 1.88
N THR A 66 -5.61 10.72 0.67
CA THR A 66 -4.57 9.69 0.44
C THR A 66 -3.18 10.18 0.81
N SER A 67 -2.90 11.48 0.71
CA SER A 67 -1.66 12.12 1.17
C SER A 67 -1.47 12.07 2.69
N GLN A 68 -2.54 11.82 3.45
CA GLN A 68 -2.56 11.67 4.90
C GLN A 68 -2.60 10.20 5.32
N ILE A 69 -2.39 9.26 4.39
CA ILE A 69 -2.40 7.82 4.66
C ILE A 69 -1.01 7.26 4.42
N LYS A 70 -0.41 6.73 5.48
CA LYS A 70 0.86 6.01 5.43
C LYS A 70 0.58 4.52 5.58
N ILE A 71 0.84 3.73 4.53
CA ILE A 71 0.75 2.27 4.62
C ILE A 71 1.97 1.77 5.42
N THR A 72 1.72 1.11 6.54
CA THR A 72 2.77 0.59 7.43
C THR A 72 3.12 -0.86 7.12
N SER A 73 2.16 -1.65 6.65
CA SER A 73 2.39 -3.03 6.24
C SER A 73 1.29 -3.51 5.29
N ALA A 74 1.64 -4.40 4.38
CA ALA A 74 0.69 -5.13 3.54
C ALA A 74 1.19 -6.54 3.29
N TYR A 75 0.37 -7.55 3.59
CA TYR A 75 0.70 -8.95 3.29
C TYR A 75 -0.52 -9.70 2.77
N THR A 76 -0.29 -10.61 1.84
CA THR A 76 -1.31 -11.54 1.32
C THR A 76 -1.13 -12.89 1.98
N ASP A 77 -2.19 -13.37 2.63
CA ASP A 77 -2.25 -14.73 3.14
C ASP A 77 -2.40 -15.71 1.97
N ALA A 78 -1.47 -16.66 1.86
CA ALA A 78 -1.42 -17.58 0.73
C ALA A 78 -2.53 -18.65 0.76
N ALA A 79 -3.09 -18.95 1.93
CA ALA A 79 -4.14 -19.97 2.07
C ALA A 79 -5.52 -19.44 1.69
N THR A 80 -5.78 -18.15 1.98
CA THR A 80 -7.09 -17.50 1.77
C THR A 80 -7.10 -16.55 0.59
N GLY A 81 -5.93 -16.08 0.13
CA GLY A 81 -5.81 -15.05 -0.91
C GLY A 81 -6.20 -13.64 -0.43
N ILE A 82 -6.47 -13.46 0.87
CA ILE A 82 -6.83 -12.16 1.46
C ILE A 82 -5.55 -11.37 1.70
N THR A 83 -5.57 -10.10 1.29
CA THR A 83 -4.52 -9.14 1.60
C THR A 83 -4.95 -8.27 2.77
N HIS A 84 -4.16 -8.29 3.83
CA HIS A 84 -4.29 -7.41 4.98
C HIS A 84 -3.42 -6.18 4.77
N VAL A 85 -4.01 -4.99 4.84
CA VAL A 85 -3.32 -3.71 4.68
C VAL A 85 -3.50 -2.89 5.96
N TYR A 86 -2.37 -2.52 6.57
CA TYR A 86 -2.33 -1.68 7.77
C TYR A 86 -1.89 -0.27 7.38
N ALA A 87 -2.63 0.73 7.86
CA ALA A 87 -2.40 2.12 7.57
C ALA A 87 -2.35 2.96 8.85
N GLN A 88 -1.58 4.04 8.81
CA GLN A 88 -1.47 5.06 9.84
C GLN A 88 -1.86 6.40 9.20
N GLN A 89 -2.81 7.10 9.80
CA GLN A 89 -3.15 8.47 9.43
C GLN A 89 -2.01 9.39 9.86
N THR A 90 -1.67 10.33 9.00
CA THR A 90 -0.68 11.37 9.25
C THR A 90 -1.25 12.74 8.93
N ILE A 91 -1.02 13.73 9.78
CA ILE A 91 -1.35 15.13 9.52
C ILE A 91 -0.05 15.92 9.51
N ASP A 92 0.24 16.59 8.40
CA ASP A 92 1.49 17.34 8.19
C ASP A 92 2.76 16.52 8.52
N GLY A 93 2.73 15.23 8.16
CA GLY A 93 3.82 14.28 8.41
C GLY A 93 3.91 13.72 9.84
N THR A 94 2.99 14.10 10.74
CA THR A 94 2.92 13.59 12.11
C THR A 94 1.90 12.47 12.23
N ASP A 95 2.30 11.34 12.81
CA ASP A 95 1.42 10.18 13.04
C ASP A 95 0.32 10.53 14.07
N VAL A 96 -0.94 10.28 13.73
CA VAL A 96 -2.08 10.45 14.64
C VAL A 96 -2.13 9.24 15.58
N ALA A 97 -1.99 9.44 16.89
CA ALA A 97 -1.79 8.35 17.87
C ALA A 97 -2.83 7.21 17.84
N ASN A 98 -4.06 7.50 17.39
CA ASN A 98 -5.14 6.50 17.23
C ASN A 98 -5.66 6.42 15.78
N GLY A 99 -4.94 6.97 14.83
CA GLY A 99 -5.31 7.01 13.40
C GLY A 99 -4.93 5.73 12.66
N LEU A 100 -5.01 4.58 13.31
CA LEU A 100 -4.67 3.29 12.71
C LEU A 100 -5.88 2.74 11.97
N ALA A 101 -5.66 2.10 10.83
CA ALA A 101 -6.69 1.39 10.10
C ALA A 101 -6.17 0.04 9.60
N ASN A 102 -7.05 -0.96 9.59
CA ASN A 102 -6.83 -2.23 8.92
C ASN A 102 -7.86 -2.40 7.80
N VAL A 103 -7.41 -2.78 6.60
CA VAL A 103 -8.26 -3.02 5.44
C VAL A 103 -7.94 -4.39 4.85
N ASN A 104 -8.95 -5.26 4.73
CA ASN A 104 -8.82 -6.61 4.20
C ASN A 104 -9.41 -6.66 2.78
N ILE A 105 -8.64 -7.16 1.81
CA ILE A 105 -8.98 -7.14 0.39
C ILE A 105 -8.86 -8.56 -0.18
N ASN A 106 -9.91 -9.07 -0.83
CA ASN A 106 -9.91 -10.40 -1.46
C ASN A 106 -9.08 -10.43 -2.75
N SER A 107 -8.89 -11.61 -3.36
CA SER A 107 -8.16 -11.80 -4.62
C SER A 107 -8.72 -10.93 -5.75
N ASP A 108 -10.03 -10.72 -5.77
CA ASP A 108 -10.80 -9.98 -6.79
C ASP A 108 -10.74 -8.46 -6.62
N ASN A 109 -9.83 -7.95 -5.78
CA ASN A 109 -9.64 -6.51 -5.53
C ASN A 109 -10.80 -5.83 -4.80
N GLN A 110 -11.64 -6.59 -4.09
CA GLN A 110 -12.75 -6.05 -3.31
C GLN A 110 -12.37 -5.95 -1.83
N VAL A 111 -12.68 -4.82 -1.21
CA VAL A 111 -12.58 -4.66 0.26
C VAL A 111 -13.69 -5.48 0.90
N ILE A 112 -13.32 -6.45 1.73
CA ILE A 112 -14.26 -7.36 2.40
C ILE A 112 -14.48 -7.02 3.88
N SER A 113 -13.55 -6.29 4.50
CA SER A 113 -13.70 -5.74 5.86
C SER A 113 -12.68 -4.65 6.13
N SER A 114 -13.00 -3.77 7.07
CA SER A 114 -12.15 -2.69 7.55
C SER A 114 -12.45 -2.37 9.03
N SER A 115 -11.47 -1.79 9.72
CA SER A 115 -11.59 -1.31 11.11
C SER A 115 -10.65 -0.15 11.38
#